data_AF-A0A2V9DLJ5-F1
#
_entry.id   AF-A0A2V9DLJ5-F1
#
_cell.length_a   1.000
_cell.length_b   1.000
_cell.length_c   1.000
_cell.angle_alpha   90.00
_cell.angle_beta   90.00
_cell.angle_gamma   90.00
#
_symmetry.space_group_name_H-M   'P 1'
#
loop_
_entity.id
_entity.type
_entity.pdbx_description
1 polymer ?
#
loop_
_entity_poly.entity_id
_entity_poly.type
_entity_poly.pdbx_seq_one_letter_code
_entity_poly.pdbx_strand_id
1 'polypeptide(L)'
;MKKALVVFLVLVAFASAVTFAARRLPVHYAVRSRPIRLARLSRGEEAFIFIEEQRWGRASSVATDEVSKLLPRMLRQLAAAPDLLSSHAIAFHLTEGKLEQFELPNMGAYAHFVISERALCVVSSEYANVAASGFRWTGSEFVAVSPNEAAELLSLVSGSAITPSDEDNSSEMVSPFQREKEILAGQGWDYKHFPTYGYKDKTIQFKLQDAEFTLAFHAPPKPAPGSQDFYSALMPAGSIALSGPGSDRPERVIYRAPEWEAVSQAQYLALESPSNREGRVLARHSSPLVLASLLIYLLPAFPFLRWLLMVLTLKRKILKNLPNTYGFPPARVEQFPKLDQAGLQKITQDFEALGFTKLMDFSMVPDSGQYIPAFSRLMAHPRHHCFVEIFQIFPAKKGPMPLTYNISSNLHHGWSFSSGVRKTMALSYMMRLPKCLWVYMPGVGRSELLTGHLARRNQITNDLGISASTDMSIEAYQACVLQRHAERRAAIQKKNIFFGLGEALAFKLRPKHEWLGDYPKQAAQKREPWKYPVRA
;
A
#
# COMPACT_ATOMS: atom_id res chain seq x y z
N MET A 1 12.42 -6.52 -19.55
CA MET A 1 11.58 -7.45 -18.75
C MET A 1 12.28 -8.13 -17.57
N LYS A 2 13.61 -8.30 -17.50
CA LYS A 2 14.27 -9.08 -16.41
C LYS A 2 14.30 -8.45 -14.99
N LYS A 3 14.18 -7.12 -14.84
CA LYS A 3 14.35 -6.45 -13.52
C LYS A 3 13.11 -6.47 -12.63
N ALA A 4 11.91 -6.41 -13.23
CA ALA A 4 10.66 -6.50 -12.48
C ALA A 4 10.47 -7.91 -11.90
N LEU A 5 10.87 -8.94 -12.64
CA LEU A 5 10.85 -10.33 -12.20
C LEU A 5 11.75 -10.56 -10.97
N VAL A 6 12.96 -10.00 -10.97
CA VAL A 6 13.89 -10.13 -9.83
C VAL A 6 13.33 -9.44 -8.58
N VAL A 7 12.79 -8.23 -8.71
CA VAL A 7 12.16 -7.53 -7.58
C VAL A 7 10.95 -8.31 -7.06
N PHE A 8 10.13 -8.86 -7.96
CA PHE A 8 9.00 -9.69 -7.59
C PHE A 8 9.43 -10.96 -6.84
N LEU A 9 10.45 -11.68 -7.33
CA LEU A 9 10.98 -12.87 -6.69
C LEU A 9 11.58 -12.58 -5.31
N VAL A 10 12.26 -11.44 -5.12
CA VAL A 10 12.78 -11.03 -3.81
C VAL A 10 11.65 -10.73 -2.83
N LEU A 11 10.59 -10.05 -3.28
CA LEU A 11 9.41 -9.78 -2.44
C LEU A 11 8.69 -11.08 -2.06
N VAL A 12 8.56 -12.03 -3.00
CA VAL A 12 7.97 -13.35 -2.73
C VAL A 12 8.83 -14.14 -1.74
N ALA A 13 10.15 -14.20 -1.94
CA ALA A 13 11.06 -14.92 -1.02
C ALA A 13 11.01 -14.33 0.39
N PHE A 14 10.96 -13.00 0.50
CA PHE A 14 10.86 -12.31 1.79
C PHE A 14 9.50 -12.54 2.46
N ALA A 15 8.40 -12.45 1.72
CA ALA A 15 7.06 -12.78 2.23
C ALA A 15 6.98 -14.23 2.73
N SER A 16 7.58 -15.18 2.00
CA SER A 16 7.67 -16.58 2.40
C SER A 16 8.49 -16.77 3.68
N ALA A 17 9.63 -16.09 3.82
CA ALA A 17 10.48 -16.15 5.01
C ALA A 17 9.77 -15.59 6.26
N VAL A 18 9.06 -14.46 6.11
CA VAL A 18 8.25 -13.88 7.19
C VAL A 18 7.11 -14.82 7.59
N THR A 19 6.44 -15.44 6.62
CA THR A 19 5.39 -16.44 6.88
C THR A 19 5.94 -17.64 7.65
N PHE A 20 7.10 -18.15 7.24
CA PHE A 20 7.75 -19.28 7.88
C PHE A 20 8.16 -18.97 9.33
N ALA A 21 8.71 -17.78 9.58
CA ALA A 21 9.06 -17.31 10.92
C ALA A 21 7.79 -17.11 11.79
N ALA A 22 6.73 -16.52 11.24
CA ALA A 22 5.48 -16.30 11.95
C ALA A 22 4.81 -17.62 12.40
N ARG A 23 4.89 -18.69 11.58
CA ARG A 23 4.36 -20.02 11.93
C ARG A 23 5.08 -20.71 13.09
N ARG A 24 6.28 -20.26 13.46
CA ARG A 24 7.08 -20.82 14.55
C ARG A 24 6.83 -20.12 15.89
N LEU A 25 6.04 -19.04 15.90
CA LEU A 25 5.73 -18.32 17.13
C LEU A 25 4.66 -19.07 17.94
N PRO A 26 4.72 -19.00 19.28
CA PRO A 26 3.69 -19.57 20.13
C PRO A 26 2.34 -18.90 19.85
N VAL A 27 1.33 -19.74 19.63
CA VAL A 27 -0.05 -19.33 19.35
C VAL A 27 -0.90 -19.59 20.59
N HIS A 28 -1.67 -18.59 20.98
CA HIS A 28 -2.67 -18.70 22.02
C HIS A 28 -4.01 -19.07 21.38
N TYR A 29 -4.68 -20.06 21.95
CA TYR A 29 -5.99 -20.51 21.50
C TYR A 29 -7.03 -20.12 22.55
N ALA A 30 -8.08 -19.45 22.10
CA ALA A 30 -9.21 -19.11 22.95
C ALA A 30 -10.51 -19.43 22.23
N VAL A 31 -11.52 -19.85 22.99
CA VAL A 31 -12.86 -20.15 22.47
C VAL A 31 -13.92 -19.39 23.24
N ARG A 32 -15.05 -19.16 22.58
CA ARG A 32 -16.21 -18.51 23.18
C ARG A 32 -17.47 -18.98 22.48
N SER A 33 -18.47 -19.40 23.25
CA SER A 33 -19.82 -19.61 22.69
C SER A 33 -20.62 -18.32 22.66
N ARG A 34 -21.48 -18.19 21.64
CA ARG A 34 -22.35 -17.05 21.44
C ARG A 34 -23.74 -17.53 21.04
N PRO A 35 -24.83 -17.04 21.66
CA PRO A 35 -26.17 -17.32 21.14
C PRO A 35 -26.33 -16.62 19.80
N ILE A 36 -26.90 -17.30 18.81
CA ILE A 36 -27.27 -16.71 17.53
C ILE A 36 -28.77 -16.65 17.33
N ARG A 37 -29.53 -17.48 18.05
CA ARG A 37 -30.98 -17.43 18.02
C ARG A 37 -31.56 -17.96 19.33
N LEU A 38 -32.66 -17.33 19.75
CA LEU A 38 -33.54 -17.89 20.76
C LEU A 38 -34.93 -18.08 20.13
N ALA A 39 -35.50 -19.26 20.32
CA ALA A 39 -36.87 -19.57 19.93
C ALA A 39 -37.65 -20.14 21.11
N ARG A 40 -38.92 -19.76 21.23
CA ARG A 40 -39.89 -20.41 22.12
C ARG A 40 -40.98 -21.05 21.29
N LEU A 41 -41.29 -22.31 21.60
CA LEU A 41 -42.46 -23.02 21.13
C LEU A 41 -43.29 -23.41 22.35
N SER A 42 -44.59 -23.20 22.34
CA SER A 42 -45.47 -23.63 23.43
C SER A 42 -46.78 -24.18 22.89
N ARG A 43 -47.29 -25.24 23.53
CA ARG A 43 -48.56 -25.88 23.18
C ARG A 43 -49.12 -26.59 24.40
N GLY A 44 -50.31 -26.17 24.84
CA GLY A 44 -50.97 -26.77 26.01
C GLY A 44 -50.14 -26.61 27.28
N GLU A 45 -49.68 -27.74 27.83
CA GLU A 45 -48.93 -27.86 29.11
C GLU A 45 -47.41 -27.81 28.96
N GLU A 46 -46.90 -27.80 27.72
CA GLU A 46 -45.46 -27.85 27.47
C GLU A 46 -44.96 -26.61 26.71
N ALA A 47 -43.73 -26.21 27.03
CA ALA A 47 -42.95 -25.27 26.25
C ALA A 47 -41.54 -25.81 25.98
N PHE A 48 -41.03 -25.46 24.82
CA PHE A 48 -39.63 -25.63 24.46
C PHE A 48 -38.98 -24.28 24.27
N ILE A 49 -37.80 -24.11 24.87
CA ILE A 49 -36.96 -22.92 24.70
C ILE A 49 -35.65 -23.39 24.08
N PHE A 50 -35.36 -22.92 22.88
CA PHE A 50 -34.15 -23.28 22.15
C PHE A 50 -33.18 -22.12 22.14
N ILE A 51 -31.96 -22.35 22.61
CA ILE A 51 -30.83 -21.43 22.52
C ILE A 51 -29.86 -22.02 21.49
N GLU A 52 -29.85 -21.47 20.28
CA GLU A 52 -28.86 -21.82 19.26
C GLU A 52 -27.57 -21.06 19.53
N GLU A 53 -26.46 -21.77 19.61
CA GLU A 53 -25.14 -21.24 19.91
C GLU A 53 -24.13 -21.56 18.83
N GLN A 54 -23.33 -20.57 18.52
CA GLN A 54 -22.12 -20.71 17.73
C GLN A 54 -20.91 -20.64 18.64
N ARG A 55 -20.01 -21.61 18.52
CA ARG A 55 -18.71 -21.61 19.19
C ARG A 55 -17.69 -20.99 18.27
N TRP A 56 -17.12 -19.88 18.71
CA TRP A 56 -16.10 -19.14 18.00
C TRP A 56 -14.72 -19.38 18.59
N GLY A 57 -13.69 -19.35 17.77
CA GLY A 57 -12.30 -19.57 18.13
C GLY A 57 -11.41 -18.41 17.72
N ARG A 58 -10.36 -18.14 18.49
CA ARG A 58 -9.25 -17.28 18.10
C ARG A 58 -7.96 -18.05 18.24
N ALA A 59 -7.15 -18.00 17.18
CA ALA A 59 -5.78 -18.48 17.18
C ALA A 59 -4.87 -17.30 16.83
N SER A 60 -4.26 -16.68 17.85
CA SER A 60 -3.37 -15.53 17.65
C SER A 60 -2.01 -15.73 18.30
N SER A 61 -0.98 -15.21 17.65
CA SER A 61 0.36 -15.07 18.23
C SER A 61 0.56 -13.64 18.76
N VAL A 62 1.51 -13.46 19.67
CA VAL A 62 1.91 -12.12 20.17
C VAL A 62 2.26 -11.18 19.01
N ALA A 63 2.94 -11.68 17.98
CA ALA A 63 3.32 -10.87 16.82
C ALA A 63 2.12 -10.46 15.96
N THR A 64 1.16 -11.37 15.73
CA THR A 64 -0.06 -11.04 14.96
C THR A 64 -0.92 -10.03 15.70
N ASP A 65 -0.98 -10.11 17.03
CA ASP A 65 -1.73 -9.16 17.85
C ASP A 65 -1.09 -7.78 17.82
N GLU A 66 0.24 -7.66 17.98
CA GLU A 66 0.94 -6.38 17.89
C GLU A 66 0.88 -5.77 16.48
N VAL A 67 1.02 -6.59 15.43
CA VAL A 67 0.90 -6.12 14.04
C VAL A 67 -0.52 -5.63 13.74
N SER A 68 -1.55 -6.31 14.25
CA SER A 68 -2.94 -5.91 14.03
C SER A 68 -3.25 -4.53 14.63
N LYS A 69 -2.63 -4.17 15.76
CA LYS A 69 -2.77 -2.85 16.41
C LYS A 69 -2.26 -1.70 15.55
N LEU A 70 -1.40 -1.98 14.58
CA LEU A 70 -0.85 -0.99 13.65
C LEU A 70 -1.72 -0.82 12.39
N LEU A 71 -2.67 -1.72 12.16
CA LEU A 71 -3.57 -1.66 11.02
C LEU A 71 -4.70 -0.63 11.23
N PRO A 72 -5.19 0.02 10.15
CA PRO A 72 -6.44 0.77 10.17
C PRO A 72 -7.61 -0.08 10.68
N ARG A 73 -8.59 0.55 11.34
CA ARG A 73 -9.68 -0.13 12.07
C ARG A 73 -10.37 -1.25 11.28
N MET A 74 -10.71 -1.01 10.00
CA MET A 74 -11.39 -2.01 9.15
C MET A 74 -10.50 -3.23 8.86
N LEU A 75 -9.23 -3.01 8.56
CA LEU A 75 -8.27 -4.09 8.28
C LEU A 75 -7.89 -4.86 9.55
N ARG A 76 -7.84 -4.17 10.69
CA ARG A 76 -7.64 -4.79 12.01
C ARG A 76 -8.77 -5.75 12.34
N GLN A 77 -10.03 -5.37 12.07
CA GLN A 77 -11.19 -6.22 12.29
C GLN A 77 -11.15 -7.49 11.44
N LEU A 78 -10.73 -7.38 10.18
CA LEU A 78 -10.58 -8.54 9.29
C LEU A 78 -9.40 -9.44 9.71
N ALA A 79 -8.31 -8.86 10.22
CA ALA A 79 -7.12 -9.59 10.65
C ALA A 79 -7.32 -10.33 11.99
N ALA A 80 -8.23 -9.87 12.85
CA ALA A 80 -8.53 -10.43 14.16
C ALA A 80 -9.94 -11.05 14.25
N ALA A 81 -10.56 -11.34 13.10
CA ALA A 81 -11.87 -11.97 13.05
C ALA A 81 -11.78 -13.39 13.65
N PRO A 82 -12.65 -13.74 14.62
CA PRO A 82 -12.68 -15.09 15.17
C PRO A 82 -13.23 -16.10 14.14
N ASP A 83 -12.78 -17.34 14.25
CA ASP A 83 -13.27 -18.47 13.47
C ASP A 83 -14.59 -18.99 14.04
N LEU A 84 -15.53 -19.41 13.20
CA LEU A 84 -16.65 -20.25 13.64
C LEU A 84 -16.18 -21.71 13.68
N LEU A 85 -16.17 -22.33 14.87
CA LEU A 85 -15.69 -23.70 15.08
C LEU A 85 -16.81 -24.75 14.93
N SER A 86 -17.95 -24.48 15.54
CA SER A 86 -19.12 -25.37 15.56
C SER A 86 -20.38 -24.60 15.91
N SER A 87 -21.55 -25.16 15.59
CA SER A 87 -22.84 -24.69 16.11
C SER A 87 -23.57 -25.83 16.81
N HIS A 88 -24.32 -25.49 17.85
CA HIS A 88 -25.09 -26.40 18.68
C HIS A 88 -26.35 -25.69 19.16
N ALA A 89 -27.33 -26.43 19.64
CA ALA A 89 -28.49 -25.84 20.30
C ALA A 89 -28.70 -26.46 21.68
N ILE A 90 -29.12 -25.66 22.64
CA ILE A 90 -29.57 -26.12 23.95
C ILE A 90 -31.09 -26.03 23.94
N ALA A 91 -31.75 -27.15 24.12
CA ALA A 91 -33.20 -27.24 24.22
C ALA A 91 -33.60 -27.38 25.69
N PHE A 92 -34.45 -26.49 26.16
CA PHE A 92 -35.09 -26.61 27.46
C PHE A 92 -36.53 -27.05 27.28
N HIS A 93 -36.93 -28.14 27.93
CA HIS A 93 -38.32 -28.57 27.99
C HIS A 93 -38.91 -28.16 29.34
N LEU A 94 -39.96 -27.35 29.29
CA LEU A 94 -40.66 -26.81 30.44
C LEU A 94 -42.07 -27.41 30.48
N THR A 95 -42.37 -28.09 31.58
CA THR A 95 -43.71 -28.56 31.96
C THR A 95 -44.05 -27.98 33.34
N GLU A 96 -45.27 -28.18 33.85
CA GLU A 96 -45.69 -27.65 35.16
C GLU A 96 -44.70 -28.02 36.28
N GLY A 97 -43.81 -27.09 36.63
CA GLY A 97 -42.82 -27.23 37.70
C GLY A 97 -41.51 -27.94 37.33
N LYS A 98 -41.32 -28.46 36.12
CA LYS A 98 -40.08 -29.15 35.72
C LYS A 98 -39.43 -28.50 34.50
N LEU A 99 -38.13 -28.24 34.61
CA LEU A 99 -37.29 -27.75 33.51
C LEU A 99 -36.16 -28.74 33.26
N GLU A 100 -36.23 -29.43 32.12
CA GLU A 100 -35.21 -30.34 31.63
C GLU A 100 -34.37 -29.67 30.55
N GLN A 101 -33.10 -30.07 30.43
CA GLN A 101 -32.14 -29.51 29.48
C GLN A 101 -31.58 -30.63 28.61
N PHE A 102 -31.55 -30.41 27.30
CA PHE A 102 -31.01 -31.31 26.31
C PHE A 102 -30.01 -30.58 25.41
N GLU A 103 -28.85 -31.19 25.16
CA GLU A 103 -27.86 -30.67 24.22
C GLU A 103 -28.08 -31.28 22.83
N LEU A 104 -28.17 -30.42 21.82
CA LEU A 104 -28.31 -30.78 20.40
C LEU A 104 -27.01 -30.41 19.67
N PRO A 105 -26.02 -31.32 19.60
CA PRO A 105 -24.73 -31.03 18.97
C PRO A 105 -24.85 -31.01 17.44
N ASN A 106 -23.84 -30.43 16.78
CA ASN A 106 -23.67 -30.45 15.31
C ASN A 106 -24.86 -29.89 14.54
N MET A 107 -25.45 -28.80 15.05
CA MET A 107 -26.45 -28.04 14.32
C MET A 107 -25.76 -27.15 13.28
N GLY A 108 -26.42 -26.89 12.16
CA GLY A 108 -26.00 -25.96 11.13
C GLY A 108 -26.06 -24.50 11.59
N ALA A 109 -25.88 -23.57 10.65
CA ALA A 109 -25.84 -22.13 10.96
C ALA A 109 -27.19 -21.60 11.47
N TYR A 110 -28.30 -22.25 11.12
CA TYR A 110 -29.65 -21.95 11.59
C TYR A 110 -30.46 -23.24 11.73
N ALA A 111 -31.12 -23.45 12.87
CA ALA A 111 -32.08 -24.53 13.03
C ALA A 111 -33.46 -24.16 12.43
N HIS A 112 -34.31 -25.13 12.19
CA HIS A 112 -35.67 -24.96 11.72
C HIS A 112 -36.55 -25.95 12.46
N PHE A 113 -37.72 -25.49 12.89
CA PHE A 113 -38.70 -26.26 13.63
C PHE A 113 -39.80 -26.73 12.69
N VAL A 114 -40.05 -28.03 12.68
CA VAL A 114 -41.12 -28.65 11.91
C VAL A 114 -41.81 -29.71 12.75
N ILE A 115 -43.09 -29.92 12.52
CA ILE A 115 -43.81 -31.03 13.13
C ILE A 115 -43.95 -32.12 12.06
N SER A 116 -43.46 -33.31 12.37
CA SER A 116 -43.60 -34.50 11.54
C SER A 116 -44.10 -35.64 12.40
N GLU A 117 -45.07 -36.41 11.91
CA GLU A 117 -45.64 -37.55 12.65
C GLU A 117 -46.10 -37.19 14.08
N ARG A 118 -46.61 -35.96 14.27
CA ARG A 118 -47.00 -35.37 15.57
C ARG A 118 -45.86 -35.09 16.56
N ALA A 119 -44.61 -35.31 16.16
CA ALA A 119 -43.42 -35.02 16.94
C ALA A 119 -42.77 -33.70 16.51
N LEU A 120 -42.21 -32.95 17.47
CA LEU A 120 -41.39 -31.78 17.19
C LEU A 120 -40.03 -32.22 16.64
N CYS A 121 -39.68 -31.76 15.45
CA CYS A 121 -38.39 -31.98 14.83
C CYS A 121 -37.63 -30.66 14.71
N VAL A 122 -36.34 -30.70 15.00
CA VAL A 122 -35.41 -29.59 14.88
C VAL A 122 -34.38 -29.98 13.84
N VAL A 123 -34.38 -29.32 12.69
CA VAL A 123 -33.50 -29.67 11.55
C VAL A 123 -32.67 -28.47 11.13
N SER A 124 -31.50 -28.71 10.57
CA SER A 124 -30.59 -27.65 10.16
C SER A 124 -29.71 -28.07 9.00
N SER A 125 -29.24 -27.08 8.24
CA SER A 125 -28.16 -27.27 7.28
C SER A 125 -27.17 -26.12 7.42
N GLU A 126 -25.88 -26.44 7.33
CA GLU A 126 -24.80 -25.45 7.42
C GLU A 126 -24.64 -24.70 6.08
N TYR A 127 -24.74 -25.43 4.96
CA TYR A 127 -24.63 -24.95 3.57
C TYR A 127 -25.26 -25.98 2.59
N ALA A 128 -25.53 -25.60 1.34
CA ALA A 128 -26.09 -26.48 0.31
C ALA A 128 -25.33 -27.80 0.06
N ASN A 129 -24.05 -27.89 0.49
CA ASN A 129 -23.17 -29.04 0.27
C ASN A 129 -22.84 -29.84 1.54
N VAL A 130 -23.46 -29.52 2.69
CA VAL A 130 -23.29 -30.25 3.95
C VAL A 130 -24.57 -31.03 4.22
N ALA A 131 -24.43 -32.31 4.60
CA ALA A 131 -25.57 -33.17 4.94
C ALA A 131 -26.42 -32.52 6.05
N ALA A 132 -27.74 -32.52 5.88
CA ALA A 132 -28.65 -31.99 6.89
C ALA A 132 -28.53 -32.80 8.18
N SER A 133 -28.67 -32.12 9.32
CA SER A 133 -28.70 -32.74 10.64
C SER A 133 -30.00 -32.35 11.35
N GLY A 134 -30.46 -33.19 12.26
CA GLY A 134 -31.61 -32.85 13.06
C GLY A 134 -31.92 -33.84 14.16
N PHE A 135 -32.91 -33.48 14.96
CA PHE A 135 -33.37 -34.22 16.12
C PHE A 135 -34.88 -34.26 16.14
N ARG A 136 -35.44 -35.37 16.60
CA ARG A 136 -36.87 -35.58 16.81
C ARG A 136 -37.15 -35.75 18.30
N TRP A 137 -38.14 -35.03 18.79
CA TRP A 137 -38.66 -35.17 20.14
C TRP A 137 -39.51 -36.44 20.26
N THR A 138 -39.14 -37.35 21.15
CA THR A 138 -39.85 -38.62 21.36
C THR A 138 -40.92 -38.55 22.45
N GLY A 139 -41.05 -37.41 23.14
CA GLY A 139 -41.85 -37.26 24.36
C GLY A 139 -41.03 -37.23 25.64
N SER A 140 -39.78 -37.73 25.60
CA SER A 140 -38.86 -37.74 26.74
C SER A 140 -37.45 -37.27 26.41
N GLU A 141 -37.01 -37.40 25.14
CA GLU A 141 -35.67 -37.01 24.72
C GLU A 141 -35.65 -36.57 23.25
N PHE A 142 -34.55 -35.94 22.85
CA PHE A 142 -34.25 -35.62 21.47
C PHE A 142 -33.34 -36.69 20.86
N VAL A 143 -33.84 -37.40 19.86
CA VAL A 143 -33.09 -38.45 19.16
C VAL A 143 -32.67 -37.95 17.78
N ALA A 144 -31.42 -38.17 17.39
CA ALA A 144 -30.92 -37.76 16.09
C ALA A 144 -31.67 -38.48 14.95
N VAL A 145 -32.07 -37.73 13.93
CA VAL A 145 -32.67 -38.30 12.72
C VAL A 145 -31.61 -38.57 11.66
N SER A 146 -31.93 -39.42 10.68
CA SER A 146 -30.99 -39.70 9.59
C SER A 146 -30.76 -38.45 8.72
N PRO A 147 -29.60 -38.29 8.06
CA PRO A 147 -29.35 -37.11 7.22
C PRO A 147 -30.35 -36.94 6.06
N ASN A 148 -30.86 -38.04 5.50
CA ASN A 148 -31.87 -38.01 4.45
C ASN A 148 -33.21 -37.49 4.98
N GLU A 149 -33.63 -38.00 6.14
CA GLU A 149 -34.83 -37.54 6.82
C GLU A 149 -34.72 -36.06 7.22
N ALA A 150 -33.56 -35.63 7.75
CA ALA A 150 -33.31 -34.23 8.06
C ALA A 150 -33.43 -33.33 6.81
N ALA A 151 -32.95 -33.79 5.64
CA ALA A 151 -33.04 -33.05 4.39
C ALA A 151 -34.49 -32.93 3.89
N GLU A 152 -35.27 -34.02 3.97
CA GLU A 152 -36.70 -34.02 3.64
C GLU A 152 -37.47 -33.05 4.53
N LEU A 153 -37.28 -33.14 5.85
CA LEU A 153 -37.90 -32.25 6.83
C LEU A 153 -37.50 -30.78 6.61
N LEU A 154 -36.24 -30.52 6.26
CA LEU A 154 -35.76 -29.18 5.97
C LEU A 154 -36.41 -28.59 4.70
N SER A 155 -36.70 -29.42 3.70
CA SER A 155 -37.38 -29.00 2.46
C SER A 155 -38.81 -28.49 2.72
N LEU A 156 -39.50 -29.05 3.72
CA LEU A 156 -40.85 -28.62 4.11
C LEU A 156 -40.89 -27.19 4.64
N VAL A 157 -39.80 -26.74 5.29
CA VAL A 157 -39.70 -25.40 5.89
C VAL A 157 -38.99 -24.41 4.94
N SER A 158 -37.99 -24.87 4.19
CA SER A 158 -37.19 -24.00 3.32
C SER A 158 -37.93 -23.56 2.04
N GLY A 159 -39.03 -24.25 1.67
CA GLY A 159 -39.64 -24.13 0.34
C GLY A 159 -38.69 -24.69 -0.72
N SER A 160 -39.22 -25.01 -1.90
CA SER A 160 -38.40 -25.55 -3.00
C SER A 160 -37.09 -24.78 -3.12
N ALA A 161 -35.97 -25.51 -3.13
CA ALA A 161 -34.72 -24.97 -3.63
C ALA A 161 -35.04 -24.23 -4.94
N ILE A 162 -34.52 -23.01 -5.08
CA ILE A 162 -34.64 -22.21 -6.30
C ILE A 162 -34.12 -23.08 -7.44
N THR A 163 -35.01 -23.69 -8.22
CA THR A 163 -34.68 -24.16 -9.56
C THR A 163 -34.49 -22.90 -10.41
N PRO A 164 -33.39 -22.78 -11.17
CA PRO A 164 -33.11 -21.61 -12.00
C PRO A 164 -33.96 -21.64 -13.29
N SER A 165 -35.27 -21.73 -13.12
CA SER A 165 -36.26 -21.56 -14.17
C SER A 165 -37.53 -21.07 -13.50
N ASP A 166 -37.71 -19.76 -13.47
CA ASP A 166 -38.99 -19.04 -13.55
C ASP A 166 -38.72 -17.57 -13.14
N GLU A 167 -38.03 -16.87 -14.04
CA GLU A 167 -38.00 -15.40 -14.06
C GLU A 167 -39.37 -14.90 -14.51
N ASP A 168 -40.37 -14.80 -13.61
CA ASP A 168 -41.47 -13.79 -13.76
C ASP A 168 -42.52 -13.75 -12.64
N ASN A 169 -42.17 -14.02 -11.38
CA ASN A 169 -43.08 -13.66 -10.28
C ASN A 169 -42.39 -12.91 -9.16
N SER A 170 -42.80 -11.65 -8.99
CA SER A 170 -42.58 -10.79 -7.84
C SER A 170 -43.33 -11.33 -6.60
N SER A 171 -43.01 -12.57 -6.22
CA SER A 171 -43.42 -13.12 -4.94
C SER A 171 -42.64 -12.42 -3.84
N GLU A 172 -43.34 -11.74 -2.94
CA GLU A 172 -42.73 -11.19 -1.73
C GLU A 172 -41.91 -12.29 -1.05
N MET A 173 -40.60 -12.08 -0.88
CA MET A 173 -39.73 -13.03 -0.18
C MET A 173 -40.18 -13.13 1.29
N VAL A 174 -41.08 -14.07 1.58
CA VAL A 174 -41.47 -14.40 2.96
C VAL A 174 -40.26 -15.03 3.64
N SER A 175 -39.80 -14.42 4.74
CA SER A 175 -38.65 -14.94 5.48
C SER A 175 -38.92 -16.37 5.98
N PRO A 176 -37.91 -17.27 6.03
CA PRO A 176 -38.07 -18.63 6.52
C PRO A 176 -38.70 -18.71 7.93
N PHE A 177 -38.43 -17.73 8.80
CA PHE A 177 -39.00 -17.66 10.16
C PHE A 177 -40.50 -17.34 10.16
N GLN A 178 -40.97 -16.55 9.20
CA GLN A 178 -42.38 -16.22 9.06
C GLN A 178 -43.16 -17.44 8.56
N ARG A 179 -42.60 -18.19 7.61
CA ARG A 179 -43.17 -19.47 7.13
C ARG A 179 -43.21 -20.53 8.24
N GLU A 180 -42.11 -20.67 8.99
CA GLU A 180 -42.04 -21.55 10.17
C GLU A 180 -43.12 -21.19 11.21
N LYS A 181 -43.31 -19.90 11.49
CA LYS A 181 -44.38 -19.42 12.38
C LYS A 181 -45.77 -19.84 11.89
N GLU A 182 -46.04 -19.68 10.59
CA GLU A 182 -47.33 -20.01 9.99
C GLU A 182 -47.59 -21.52 10.03
N ILE A 183 -46.58 -22.35 9.70
CA ILE A 183 -46.67 -23.81 9.76
C ILE A 183 -46.96 -24.28 11.19
N LEU A 184 -46.24 -23.73 12.18
CA LEU A 184 -46.41 -24.09 13.59
C LEU A 184 -47.76 -23.61 14.14
N ALA A 185 -48.17 -22.38 13.82
CA ALA A 185 -49.46 -21.83 14.22
C ALA A 185 -50.63 -22.63 13.64
N GLY A 186 -50.54 -23.06 12.37
CA GLY A 186 -51.53 -23.94 11.73
C GLY A 186 -51.67 -25.31 12.41
N GLN A 187 -50.70 -25.70 13.24
CA GLN A 187 -50.68 -26.94 14.01
C GLN A 187 -50.89 -26.73 15.51
N GLY A 188 -51.37 -25.55 15.91
CA GLY A 188 -51.71 -25.22 17.31
C GLY A 188 -50.51 -24.89 18.20
N TRP A 189 -49.34 -24.63 17.64
CA TRP A 189 -48.16 -24.19 18.39
C TRP A 189 -48.04 -22.66 18.39
N ASP A 190 -47.80 -22.09 19.56
CA ASP A 190 -47.39 -20.69 19.69
C ASP A 190 -45.85 -20.60 19.55
N TYR A 191 -45.41 -20.03 18.43
CA TYR A 191 -44.00 -19.85 18.11
C TYR A 191 -43.59 -18.39 18.18
N LYS A 192 -42.50 -18.12 18.90
CA LYS A 192 -41.87 -16.81 18.98
C LYS A 192 -40.37 -16.88 18.79
N HIS A 193 -39.90 -16.22 17.74
CA HIS A 193 -38.49 -15.97 17.49
C HIS A 193 -38.05 -14.68 18.19
N PHE A 194 -36.87 -14.72 18.81
CA PHE A 194 -36.26 -13.57 19.46
C PHE A 194 -34.93 -13.26 18.75
N PRO A 195 -34.85 -12.18 17.95
CA PRO A 195 -33.63 -11.82 17.25
C PRO A 195 -32.57 -11.46 18.26
N THR A 196 -31.37 -12.01 18.13
CA THR A 196 -30.29 -11.93 19.12
C THR A 196 -29.59 -10.56 19.14
N TYR A 197 -29.53 -9.85 18.01
CA TYR A 197 -28.75 -8.61 17.92
C TYR A 197 -29.36 -7.41 18.66
N GLY A 198 -28.54 -6.68 19.44
CA GLY A 198 -28.88 -5.34 19.96
C GLY A 198 -29.76 -5.30 21.22
N TYR A 199 -29.78 -6.36 22.03
CA TYR A 199 -30.61 -6.41 23.22
C TYR A 199 -30.26 -5.35 24.27
N LYS A 200 -31.29 -4.61 24.67
CA LYS A 200 -31.40 -3.97 26.00
C LYS A 200 -32.10 -4.94 26.94
N ASP A 201 -32.06 -4.67 28.24
CA ASP A 201 -32.81 -5.44 29.22
C ASP A 201 -34.28 -5.53 28.82
N LYS A 202 -34.80 -6.76 28.75
CA LYS A 202 -36.15 -7.03 28.25
C LYS A 202 -36.76 -8.19 29.02
N THR A 203 -38.04 -8.11 29.33
CA THR A 203 -38.82 -9.21 29.90
C THR A 203 -39.94 -9.61 28.95
N ILE A 204 -40.22 -10.91 28.87
CA ILE A 204 -41.24 -11.46 27.99
C ILE A 204 -42.06 -12.47 28.77
N GLN A 205 -43.33 -12.14 28.97
CA GLN A 205 -44.29 -13.01 29.62
C GLN A 205 -44.93 -13.97 28.63
N PHE A 206 -45.26 -15.17 29.12
CA PHE A 206 -46.06 -16.15 28.42
C PHE A 206 -46.78 -17.06 29.40
N LYS A 207 -47.85 -17.69 28.93
CA LYS A 207 -48.66 -18.58 29.75
C LYS A 207 -48.51 -20.01 29.28
N LEU A 208 -48.45 -20.92 30.24
CA LEU A 208 -48.71 -22.34 30.04
C LEU A 208 -49.92 -22.66 30.91
N GLN A 209 -51.03 -23.00 30.25
CA GLN A 209 -52.36 -23.03 30.88
C GLN A 209 -52.63 -21.75 31.71
N ASP A 210 -52.79 -21.90 33.03
CA ASP A 210 -53.08 -20.82 33.99
C ASP A 210 -51.82 -20.24 34.66
N ALA A 211 -50.65 -20.85 34.44
CA ALA A 211 -49.38 -20.41 35.00
C ALA A 211 -48.68 -19.38 34.09
N GLU A 212 -48.24 -18.26 34.66
CA GLU A 212 -47.49 -17.22 33.96
C GLU A 212 -45.98 -17.35 34.19
N PHE A 213 -45.24 -17.42 33.09
CA PHE A 213 -43.79 -17.49 33.06
C PHE A 213 -43.19 -16.22 32.47
N THR A 214 -42.02 -15.83 32.97
CA THR A 214 -41.27 -14.67 32.46
C THR A 214 -39.88 -15.08 32.01
N LEU A 215 -39.53 -14.69 30.78
CA LEU A 215 -38.17 -14.73 30.25
C LEU A 215 -37.54 -13.35 30.37
N ALA A 216 -36.51 -13.24 31.21
CA ALA A 216 -35.72 -12.04 31.39
C ALA A 216 -34.40 -12.13 30.59
N PHE A 217 -34.15 -11.10 29.79
CA PHE A 217 -32.94 -10.93 28.99
C PHE A 217 -32.17 -9.78 29.61
N HIS A 218 -30.93 -10.03 30.01
CA HIS A 218 -30.04 -9.03 30.58
C HIS A 218 -28.95 -8.68 29.57
N ALA A 219 -28.69 -7.41 29.33
CA ALA A 219 -27.67 -6.97 28.38
C ALA A 219 -26.25 -7.38 28.85
N PRO A 220 -25.32 -7.67 27.92
CA PRO A 220 -23.93 -7.92 28.30
C PRO A 220 -23.29 -6.66 28.87
N PRO A 221 -22.32 -6.77 29.79
CA PRO A 221 -21.57 -5.63 30.29
C PRO A 221 -20.91 -4.88 29.13
N LYS A 222 -20.86 -3.55 29.21
CA LYS A 222 -20.22 -2.73 28.17
C LYS A 222 -18.75 -3.15 28.01
N PRO A 223 -18.26 -3.35 26.78
CA PRO A 223 -16.85 -3.65 26.57
C PRO A 223 -15.98 -2.51 27.12
N ALA A 224 -14.85 -2.86 27.73
CA ALA A 224 -13.88 -1.88 28.22
C ALA A 224 -13.38 -0.98 27.08
N PRO A 225 -13.10 0.31 27.34
CA PRO A 225 -12.55 1.22 26.34
C PRO A 225 -11.26 0.65 25.72
N GLY A 226 -11.25 0.46 24.40
CA GLY A 226 -10.11 -0.11 23.68
C GLY A 226 -10.13 -1.63 23.51
N SER A 227 -11.18 -2.33 23.95
CA SER A 227 -11.32 -3.76 23.65
C SER A 227 -11.42 -3.96 22.12
N GLN A 228 -10.68 -4.95 21.61
CA GLN A 228 -10.62 -5.28 20.19
C GLN A 228 -11.87 -6.02 19.71
N ASP A 229 -12.83 -6.26 20.60
CA ASP A 229 -13.90 -7.20 20.40
C ASP A 229 -15.11 -6.50 19.76
N PHE A 230 -14.98 -6.09 18.49
CA PHE A 230 -16.12 -5.55 17.71
C PHE A 230 -17.33 -6.50 17.76
N TYR A 231 -17.07 -7.80 17.85
CA TYR A 231 -18.09 -8.85 17.99
C TYR A 231 -18.80 -8.82 19.35
N SER A 232 -18.16 -8.32 20.41
CA SER A 232 -18.82 -8.12 21.71
C SER A 232 -19.95 -7.09 21.65
N ALA A 233 -19.87 -6.09 20.77
CA ALA A 233 -20.92 -5.10 20.54
C ALA A 233 -22.12 -5.66 19.75
N LEU A 234 -21.95 -6.80 19.09
CA LEU A 234 -23.02 -7.53 18.39
C LEU A 234 -23.63 -8.62 19.26
N MET A 235 -23.24 -8.73 20.55
CA MET A 235 -23.64 -9.84 21.40
C MET A 235 -25.11 -9.79 21.82
N PRO A 236 -25.71 -10.95 22.07
CA PRO A 236 -27.14 -11.08 22.27
C PRO A 236 -27.47 -11.56 23.68
N ALA A 237 -27.77 -10.62 24.58
CA ALA A 237 -27.94 -10.84 26.02
C ALA A 237 -26.71 -11.45 26.73
N GLY A 238 -26.28 -10.83 27.83
CA GLY A 238 -25.26 -11.35 28.73
C GLY A 238 -25.76 -12.55 29.54
N SER A 239 -27.06 -12.58 29.87
CA SER A 239 -27.71 -13.74 30.49
C SER A 239 -29.21 -13.80 30.17
N ILE A 240 -29.75 -15.02 30.17
CA ILE A 240 -31.18 -15.28 30.03
C ILE A 240 -31.65 -16.03 31.26
N ALA A 241 -32.75 -15.58 31.85
CA ALA A 241 -33.34 -16.20 33.01
C ALA A 241 -34.84 -16.47 32.83
N LEU A 242 -35.30 -17.51 33.49
CA LEU A 242 -36.68 -17.97 33.49
C LEU A 242 -37.23 -17.90 34.92
N SER A 243 -38.42 -17.34 35.10
CA SER A 243 -39.18 -17.36 36.35
C SER A 243 -40.64 -17.79 36.12
N GLY A 244 -41.24 -18.42 37.12
CA GLY A 244 -42.63 -18.92 37.08
C GLY A 244 -43.02 -19.73 38.34
N PRO A 245 -44.28 -20.20 38.42
CA PRO A 245 -44.80 -20.95 39.58
C PRO A 245 -44.07 -22.29 39.76
N GLY A 246 -43.80 -22.68 41.01
CA GLY A 246 -43.13 -23.95 41.34
C GLY A 246 -41.59 -23.92 41.28
N SER A 247 -40.99 -22.76 41.01
CA SER A 247 -39.55 -22.57 41.16
C SER A 247 -39.22 -22.14 42.59
N ASP A 248 -38.50 -22.96 43.36
CA ASP A 248 -37.95 -22.60 44.68
C ASP A 248 -36.99 -21.39 44.64
N ARG A 249 -36.69 -20.86 43.45
CA ARG A 249 -35.89 -19.66 43.22
C ARG A 249 -36.70 -18.62 42.44
N PRO A 250 -36.65 -17.32 42.81
CA PRO A 250 -37.41 -16.28 42.11
C PRO A 250 -36.98 -16.06 40.65
N GLU A 251 -35.77 -16.48 40.27
CA GLU A 251 -35.24 -16.37 38.91
C GLU A 251 -34.17 -17.46 38.69
N ARG A 252 -34.35 -18.34 37.68
CA ARG A 252 -33.36 -19.36 37.29
C ARG A 252 -32.65 -18.91 36.01
N VAL A 253 -31.35 -18.63 36.11
CA VAL A 253 -30.52 -18.34 34.93
C VAL A 253 -30.35 -19.62 34.10
N ILE A 254 -30.93 -19.63 32.90
CA ILE A 254 -30.86 -20.75 31.95
C ILE A 254 -29.70 -20.60 30.97
N TYR A 255 -29.18 -19.36 30.82
CA TYR A 255 -28.01 -19.10 29.99
C TYR A 255 -27.18 -17.94 30.52
N ARG A 256 -25.86 -18.08 30.42
CA ARG A 256 -24.89 -17.00 30.66
C ARG A 256 -23.87 -17.01 29.54
N ALA A 257 -23.70 -15.88 28.87
CA ALA A 257 -22.73 -15.75 27.80
C ALA A 257 -21.31 -15.97 28.37
N PRO A 258 -20.58 -17.01 27.92
CA PRO A 258 -19.24 -17.25 28.41
C PRO A 258 -18.28 -16.15 27.95
N GLU A 259 -17.27 -15.88 28.77
CA GLU A 259 -16.12 -15.08 28.36
C GLU A 259 -15.20 -15.89 27.42
N TRP A 260 -14.16 -15.25 26.89
CA TRP A 260 -13.13 -15.98 26.14
C TRP A 260 -12.38 -16.91 27.09
N GLU A 261 -12.44 -18.21 26.83
CA GLU A 261 -11.76 -19.24 27.60
C GLU A 261 -10.50 -19.68 26.87
N ALA A 262 -9.36 -19.68 27.57
CA ALA A 262 -8.10 -20.19 27.03
C ALA A 262 -8.15 -21.72 26.97
N VAL A 263 -7.87 -22.28 25.79
CA VAL A 263 -7.87 -23.73 25.57
C VAL A 263 -6.53 -24.19 25.00
N SER A 264 -6.23 -25.48 25.14
CA SER A 264 -5.09 -26.08 24.45
C SER A 264 -5.33 -26.16 22.94
N GLN A 265 -4.25 -26.25 22.16
CA GLN A 265 -4.33 -26.47 20.71
C GLN A 265 -5.12 -27.74 20.36
N ALA A 266 -4.92 -28.82 21.12
CA ALA A 266 -5.62 -30.08 20.90
C ALA A 266 -7.14 -29.95 21.11
N GLN A 267 -7.56 -29.24 22.17
CA GLN A 267 -8.97 -28.93 22.41
C GLN A 267 -9.54 -28.03 21.30
N TYR A 268 -8.81 -27.01 20.85
CA TYR A 268 -9.24 -26.14 19.77
C TYR A 268 -9.52 -26.90 18.47
N LEU A 269 -8.61 -27.79 18.07
CA LEU A 269 -8.75 -28.62 16.86
C LEU A 269 -9.82 -29.71 17.01
N ALA A 270 -10.09 -30.17 18.23
CA ALA A 270 -11.16 -31.12 18.51
C ALA A 270 -12.56 -30.47 18.41
N LEU A 271 -12.65 -29.16 18.65
CA LEU A 271 -13.90 -28.38 18.59
C LEU A 271 -14.31 -27.97 17.17
N GLU A 272 -13.44 -28.15 16.19
CA GLU A 272 -13.73 -27.93 14.78
C GLU A 272 -14.60 -29.07 14.23
N SER A 273 -15.80 -28.72 13.77
CA SER A 273 -16.70 -29.67 13.08
C SER A 273 -15.97 -30.38 11.93
N PRO A 274 -16.22 -31.69 11.69
CA PRO A 274 -15.71 -32.41 10.52
C PRO A 274 -16.00 -31.70 9.18
N SER A 275 -17.16 -31.03 9.06
CA SER A 275 -17.54 -30.22 7.88
C SER A 275 -16.64 -28.99 7.66
N ASN A 276 -16.05 -28.43 8.73
CA ASN A 276 -15.12 -27.31 8.67
C ASN A 276 -13.66 -27.71 8.39
N ARG A 277 -13.31 -28.99 8.56
CA ARG A 277 -11.94 -29.50 8.34
C ARG A 277 -11.51 -29.53 6.88
N GLU A 278 -12.43 -29.76 5.95
CA GLU A 278 -12.08 -29.94 4.53
C GLU A 278 -12.08 -28.63 3.71
N GLY A 279 -12.93 -27.65 4.06
CA GLY A 279 -13.10 -26.43 3.25
C GLY A 279 -12.14 -25.27 3.57
N ARG A 280 -11.52 -25.21 4.76
CA ARG A 280 -10.83 -24.00 5.24
C ARG A 280 -9.36 -24.14 5.58
N VAL A 281 -8.79 -25.36 5.54
CA VAL A 281 -7.33 -25.56 5.74
C VAL A 281 -6.49 -24.84 4.67
N LEU A 282 -7.07 -24.53 3.50
CA LEU A 282 -6.41 -23.74 2.44
C LEU A 282 -6.45 -22.21 2.65
N ALA A 283 -7.35 -21.68 3.49
CA ALA A 283 -7.40 -20.24 3.81
C ALA A 283 -6.47 -19.86 4.99
N ARG A 284 -5.90 -20.86 5.67
CA ARG A 284 -5.60 -20.79 7.10
C ARG A 284 -4.25 -20.23 7.53
N HIS A 285 -3.31 -19.99 6.62
CA HIS A 285 -1.96 -19.55 7.02
C HIS A 285 -1.31 -18.50 6.11
N SER A 286 -2.09 -17.85 5.24
CA SER A 286 -1.60 -16.84 4.32
C SER A 286 -2.77 -16.03 3.79
N SER A 287 -3.43 -15.25 4.65
CA SER A 287 -4.27 -14.16 4.15
C SER A 287 -3.34 -13.25 3.31
N PRO A 288 -3.52 -13.17 1.97
CA PRO A 288 -2.69 -12.31 1.14
C PRO A 288 -2.81 -10.85 1.57
N LEU A 289 -3.87 -10.49 2.31
CA LEU A 289 -4.05 -9.17 2.92
C LEU A 289 -3.13 -8.95 4.13
N VAL A 290 -2.88 -9.97 4.97
CA VAL A 290 -1.90 -9.88 6.06
C VAL A 290 -0.47 -9.79 5.49
N LEU A 291 -0.18 -10.55 4.44
CA LEU A 291 1.11 -10.46 3.73
C LEU A 291 1.29 -9.14 2.99
N ALA A 292 0.25 -8.64 2.31
CA ALA A 292 0.27 -7.35 1.64
C ALA A 292 0.41 -6.18 2.62
N SER A 293 -0.26 -6.25 3.77
CA SER A 293 -0.14 -5.22 4.81
C SER A 293 1.22 -5.26 5.53
N LEU A 294 1.80 -6.43 5.76
CA LEU A 294 3.20 -6.57 6.19
C LEU A 294 4.18 -5.98 5.17
N LEU A 295 3.95 -6.20 3.87
CA LEU A 295 4.77 -5.64 2.79
C LEU A 295 4.69 -4.10 2.75
N ILE A 296 3.47 -3.55 2.88
CA ILE A 296 3.20 -2.11 2.91
C ILE A 296 3.81 -1.46 4.16
N TYR A 297 3.80 -2.14 5.30
CA TYR A 297 4.38 -1.65 6.55
C TYR A 297 5.92 -1.75 6.59
N LEU A 298 6.51 -2.74 5.91
CA LEU A 298 7.96 -2.89 5.81
C LEU A 298 8.60 -2.01 4.72
N LEU A 299 7.81 -1.52 3.76
CA LEU A 299 8.22 -0.55 2.74
C LEU A 299 8.82 0.77 3.30
N PRO A 300 8.27 1.39 4.37
CA PRO A 300 8.91 2.51 5.06
C PRO A 300 10.07 2.09 5.99
N ALA A 301 10.07 0.85 6.51
CA ALA A 301 11.11 0.34 7.41
C ALA A 301 12.43 -0.03 6.71
N PHE A 302 12.42 -0.20 5.38
CA PHE A 302 13.62 -0.47 4.59
C PHE A 302 14.10 0.79 3.84
N PRO A 303 14.94 1.65 4.46
CA PRO A 303 15.48 2.84 3.82
C PRO A 303 16.23 2.52 2.51
N PHE A 304 16.79 1.31 2.40
CA PHE A 304 17.43 0.81 1.19
C PHE A 304 16.44 0.62 0.03
N LEU A 305 15.25 0.07 0.27
CA LEU A 305 14.24 -0.14 -0.79
C LEU A 305 13.66 1.19 -1.25
N ARG A 306 13.39 2.11 -0.31
CA ARG A 306 12.99 3.50 -0.63
C ARG A 306 14.06 4.23 -1.43
N TRP A 307 15.33 4.09 -1.04
CA TRP A 307 16.47 4.65 -1.77
C TRP A 307 16.59 4.05 -3.17
N LEU A 308 16.45 2.74 -3.30
CA LEU A 308 16.49 2.03 -4.59
C LEU A 308 15.40 2.53 -5.53
N LEU A 309 14.15 2.60 -5.06
CA LEU A 309 13.01 3.14 -5.84
C LEU A 309 13.21 4.62 -6.21
N MET A 310 13.75 5.43 -5.30
CA MET A 310 14.08 6.82 -5.56
C MET A 310 15.14 6.94 -6.66
N VAL A 311 16.21 6.14 -6.61
CA VAL A 311 17.27 6.15 -7.63
C VAL A 311 16.75 5.66 -8.98
N LEU A 312 15.88 4.63 -8.98
CA LEU A 312 15.25 4.11 -10.21
C LEU A 312 14.35 5.15 -10.88
N THR A 313 13.63 5.97 -10.10
CA THR A 313 12.79 7.05 -10.63
C THR A 313 13.59 8.33 -10.95
N LEU A 314 14.76 8.53 -10.35
CA LEU A 314 15.57 9.73 -10.52
C LEU A 314 16.02 9.93 -11.98
N LYS A 315 16.45 8.88 -12.68
CA LYS A 315 16.85 8.99 -14.10
C LYS A 315 15.69 9.50 -14.97
N ARG A 316 14.48 8.99 -14.75
CA ARG A 316 13.28 9.46 -15.44
C ARG A 316 12.97 10.91 -15.11
N LYS A 317 13.08 11.32 -13.83
CA LYS A 317 12.89 12.71 -13.41
C LYS A 317 13.91 13.65 -14.05
N ILE A 318 15.19 13.27 -14.07
CA ILE A 318 16.25 14.03 -14.73
C ILE A 318 15.95 14.19 -16.22
N LEU A 319 15.69 13.09 -16.94
CA LEU A 319 15.42 13.15 -18.39
C LEU A 319 14.12 13.90 -18.74
N LYS A 320 13.10 13.84 -17.88
CA LYS A 320 11.86 14.61 -18.03
C LYS A 320 12.08 16.12 -17.82
N ASN A 321 13.01 16.48 -16.94
CA ASN A 321 13.31 17.88 -16.62
C ASN A 321 14.44 18.47 -17.48
N LEU A 322 15.20 17.65 -18.22
CA LEU A 322 16.08 18.16 -19.27
C LEU A 322 15.21 18.56 -20.47
N PRO A 323 15.30 19.80 -20.95
CA PRO A 323 14.66 20.23 -22.19
C PRO A 323 15.10 19.36 -23.38
N ASN A 324 14.40 19.43 -24.51
CA ASN A 324 14.93 18.86 -25.76
C ASN A 324 15.76 19.92 -26.50
N THR A 325 15.34 21.18 -26.47
CA THR A 325 16.03 22.31 -27.09
C THR A 325 15.90 23.60 -26.26
N TYR A 326 16.59 24.65 -26.70
CA TYR A 326 16.49 26.01 -26.13
C TYR A 326 16.22 27.04 -27.21
N GLY A 327 15.42 28.05 -26.87
CA GLY A 327 15.36 29.32 -27.56
C GLY A 327 16.30 30.34 -26.92
N PHE A 328 16.72 31.31 -27.73
CA PHE A 328 17.60 32.41 -27.33
C PHE A 328 16.95 33.77 -27.62
N PRO A 329 15.75 34.05 -27.08
CA PRO A 329 15.11 35.36 -27.28
C PRO A 329 16.00 36.49 -26.76
N PRO A 330 16.05 37.63 -27.46
CA PRO A 330 16.69 38.84 -26.94
C PRO A 330 16.13 39.21 -25.58
N ALA A 331 17.02 39.48 -24.63
CA ALA A 331 16.67 39.88 -23.28
C ALA A 331 17.00 41.36 -23.08
N ARG A 332 16.14 42.04 -22.32
CA ARG A 332 16.40 43.41 -21.89
C ARG A 332 16.67 43.45 -20.39
N VAL A 333 17.55 44.33 -19.95
CA VAL A 333 17.96 44.43 -18.54
C VAL A 333 16.77 44.70 -17.62
N GLU A 334 15.79 45.48 -18.10
CA GLU A 334 14.59 45.86 -17.37
C GLU A 334 13.67 44.67 -17.06
N GLN A 335 13.79 43.57 -17.82
CA GLN A 335 13.02 42.33 -17.58
C GLN A 335 13.51 41.57 -16.34
N PHE A 336 14.66 41.95 -15.77
CA PHE A 336 15.29 41.28 -14.63
C PHE A 336 15.53 42.28 -13.48
N PRO A 337 14.49 42.60 -12.66
CA PRO A 337 14.60 43.61 -11.60
C PRO A 337 15.66 43.30 -10.54
N LYS A 338 16.04 42.03 -10.37
CA LYS A 338 17.05 41.57 -9.41
C LYS A 338 18.45 41.42 -10.01
N LEU A 339 18.65 41.83 -11.26
CA LEU A 339 19.94 41.78 -11.94
C LEU A 339 20.91 42.77 -11.28
N ASP A 340 22.15 42.34 -11.03
CA ASP A 340 23.22 43.24 -10.62
C ASP A 340 23.70 44.06 -11.82
N GLN A 341 23.01 45.18 -12.07
CA GLN A 341 23.27 46.03 -13.23
C GLN A 341 24.64 46.72 -13.13
N ALA A 342 25.02 47.18 -11.93
CA ALA A 342 26.32 47.81 -11.70
C ALA A 342 27.47 46.83 -11.93
N GLY A 343 27.35 45.61 -11.40
CA GLY A 343 28.29 44.52 -11.66
C GLY A 343 28.36 44.15 -13.13
N LEU A 344 27.21 44.07 -13.82
CA LEU A 344 27.15 43.76 -15.25
C LEU A 344 27.86 44.82 -16.07
N GLN A 345 27.62 46.10 -15.81
CA GLN A 345 28.24 47.21 -16.53
C GLN A 345 29.76 47.20 -16.32
N LYS A 346 30.22 47.05 -15.08
CA LYS A 346 31.65 46.97 -14.76
C LYS A 346 32.34 45.80 -15.47
N ILE A 347 31.76 44.60 -15.39
CA ILE A 347 32.32 43.41 -16.07
C ILE A 347 32.32 43.60 -17.60
N THR A 348 31.26 44.20 -18.16
CA THR A 348 31.17 44.48 -19.59
C THR A 348 32.32 45.40 -20.03
N GLN A 349 32.50 46.52 -19.33
CA GLN A 349 33.56 47.49 -19.62
C GLN A 349 34.96 46.87 -19.52
N ASP A 350 35.19 46.04 -18.51
CA ASP A 350 36.48 45.36 -18.35
C ASP A 350 36.77 44.40 -19.52
N PHE A 351 35.76 43.69 -20.04
CA PHE A 351 35.94 42.83 -21.22
C PHE A 351 36.05 43.64 -22.52
N GLU A 352 35.35 44.77 -22.65
CA GLU A 352 35.53 45.70 -23.78
C GLU A 352 36.96 46.25 -23.83
N ALA A 353 37.52 46.62 -22.67
CA ALA A 353 38.92 47.05 -22.57
C ALA A 353 39.92 45.94 -22.96
N LEU A 354 39.54 44.67 -22.80
CA LEU A 354 40.31 43.52 -23.26
C LEU A 354 40.07 43.18 -24.75
N GLY A 355 39.24 43.94 -25.46
CA GLY A 355 39.00 43.77 -26.89
C GLY A 355 37.79 42.90 -27.25
N PHE A 356 36.89 42.61 -26.30
CA PHE A 356 35.61 41.95 -26.61
C PHE A 356 34.58 42.96 -27.12
N THR A 357 33.76 42.53 -28.07
CA THR A 357 32.62 43.28 -28.58
C THR A 357 31.32 42.60 -28.18
N LYS A 358 30.37 43.34 -27.61
CA LYS A 358 29.05 42.84 -27.27
C LYS A 358 28.31 42.36 -28.54
N LEU A 359 27.75 41.14 -28.49
CA LEU A 359 26.95 40.57 -29.57
C LEU A 359 25.45 40.66 -29.27
N MET A 360 25.02 40.11 -28.12
CA MET A 360 23.60 40.11 -27.74
C MET A 360 23.42 39.98 -26.22
N ASP A 361 22.28 40.45 -25.75
CA ASP A 361 21.72 40.08 -24.45
C ASP A 361 20.57 39.10 -24.69
N PHE A 362 20.53 37.99 -23.95
CA PHE A 362 19.55 36.92 -24.16
C PHE A 362 19.17 36.21 -22.87
N SER A 363 18.04 35.51 -22.92
CA SER A 363 17.66 34.52 -21.92
C SER A 363 17.57 33.16 -22.58
N MET A 364 18.09 32.13 -21.92
CA MET A 364 17.99 30.76 -22.43
C MET A 364 16.66 30.16 -22.00
N VAL A 365 15.70 30.07 -22.92
CA VAL A 365 14.34 29.59 -22.64
C VAL A 365 14.19 28.15 -23.11
N PRO A 366 13.93 27.18 -22.22
CA PRO A 366 13.75 25.78 -22.60
C PRO A 366 12.41 25.57 -23.31
N ASP A 367 12.37 24.63 -24.26
CA ASP A 367 11.13 24.20 -24.93
C ASP A 367 10.18 23.41 -24.01
N SER A 368 10.74 22.83 -22.94
CA SER A 368 10.06 21.90 -22.05
C SER A 368 10.79 21.81 -20.71
N GLY A 369 10.08 21.37 -19.67
CA GLY A 369 10.64 21.24 -18.33
C GLY A 369 10.58 22.52 -17.50
N GLN A 370 11.35 22.57 -16.41
CA GLN A 370 11.31 23.69 -15.48
C GLN A 370 12.24 24.81 -15.94
N TYR A 371 11.65 25.95 -16.33
CA TYR A 371 12.40 27.17 -16.67
C TYR A 371 12.94 27.83 -15.39
N ILE A 372 14.24 28.10 -15.38
CA ILE A 372 14.89 28.94 -14.38
C ILE A 372 15.31 30.22 -15.11
N PRO A 373 14.68 31.38 -14.82
CA PRO A 373 15.04 32.62 -15.48
C PRO A 373 16.53 32.93 -15.30
N ALA A 374 17.17 33.35 -16.38
CA ALA A 374 18.56 33.78 -16.38
C ALA A 374 18.74 34.92 -17.38
N PHE A 375 19.63 35.84 -17.06
CA PHE A 375 20.10 36.85 -17.98
C PHE A 375 21.52 36.48 -18.40
N SER A 376 21.80 36.49 -19.70
CA SER A 376 23.12 36.29 -20.27
C SER A 376 23.46 37.43 -21.24
N ARG A 377 24.68 37.96 -21.14
CA ARG A 377 25.31 38.85 -22.12
C ARG A 377 26.42 38.08 -22.82
N LEU A 378 26.30 37.96 -24.14
CA LEU A 378 27.30 37.35 -24.99
C LEU A 378 28.18 38.44 -25.62
N MET A 379 29.50 38.25 -25.54
CA MET A 379 30.47 39.10 -26.22
C MET A 379 31.51 38.20 -26.91
N ALA A 380 32.12 38.69 -27.99
CA ALA A 380 33.12 37.94 -28.75
C ALA A 380 34.41 38.74 -28.89
N HIS A 381 35.54 38.05 -28.88
CA HIS A 381 36.86 38.64 -29.11
C HIS A 381 37.29 38.41 -30.56
N PRO A 382 37.17 39.39 -31.47
CA PRO A 382 37.37 39.19 -32.91
C PRO A 382 38.79 38.72 -33.27
N ARG A 383 39.82 39.17 -32.54
CA ARG A 383 41.22 38.76 -32.80
C ARG A 383 41.59 37.39 -32.22
N HIS A 384 40.89 36.93 -31.18
CA HIS A 384 41.26 35.73 -30.45
C HIS A 384 40.25 34.60 -30.64
N HIS A 385 39.15 34.83 -31.35
CA HIS A 385 38.16 33.83 -31.70
C HIS A 385 37.61 33.07 -30.47
N CYS A 386 37.23 33.82 -29.44
CA CYS A 386 36.62 33.29 -28.22
C CYS A 386 35.41 34.14 -27.79
N PHE A 387 34.51 33.52 -27.04
CA PHE A 387 33.32 34.16 -26.49
C PHE A 387 33.48 34.36 -24.99
N VAL A 388 32.87 35.41 -24.46
CA VAL A 388 32.60 35.54 -23.03
C VAL A 388 31.10 35.60 -22.82
N GLU A 389 30.61 34.79 -21.88
CA GLU A 389 29.23 34.84 -21.42
C GLU A 389 29.23 35.36 -19.98
N ILE A 390 28.61 36.52 -19.77
CA ILE A 390 28.36 37.10 -18.45
C ILE A 390 26.91 36.79 -18.09
N PHE A 391 26.65 36.12 -16.98
CA PHE A 391 25.31 35.66 -16.68
C PHE A 391 24.95 35.67 -15.19
N GLN A 392 23.65 35.82 -14.93
CA GLN A 392 23.05 35.71 -13.60
C GLN A 392 21.79 34.85 -13.66
N ILE A 393 21.63 33.97 -12.66
CA ILE A 393 20.51 33.02 -12.58
C ILE A 393 19.57 33.44 -11.45
N PHE A 394 18.25 33.35 -11.68
CA PHE A 394 17.19 33.77 -10.76
C PHE A 394 16.27 32.60 -10.37
N PRO A 395 16.65 31.73 -9.42
CA PRO A 395 15.82 30.60 -9.00
C PRO A 395 14.57 31.07 -8.23
N ALA A 396 13.38 30.56 -8.56
CA ALA A 396 12.12 31.01 -7.96
C ALA A 396 12.05 30.95 -6.41
N LYS A 397 12.75 29.98 -5.79
CA LYS A 397 12.73 29.75 -4.33
C LYS A 397 13.99 30.24 -3.61
N LYS A 398 14.90 30.93 -4.30
CA LYS A 398 16.16 31.44 -3.73
C LYS A 398 16.40 32.88 -4.19
N GLY A 399 17.27 33.61 -3.51
CA GLY A 399 17.77 34.89 -4.02
C GLY A 399 18.49 34.73 -5.36
N PRO A 400 18.73 35.84 -6.10
CA PRO A 400 19.56 35.82 -7.30
C PRO A 400 20.93 35.22 -6.97
N MET A 401 21.43 34.35 -7.86
CA MET A 401 22.81 33.87 -7.74
C MET A 401 23.79 35.01 -8.02
N PRO A 402 25.05 34.96 -7.52
CA PRO A 402 26.05 35.95 -7.88
C PRO A 402 26.25 36.04 -9.39
N LEU A 403 26.43 37.26 -9.89
CA LEU A 403 26.82 37.51 -11.27
C LEU A 403 28.18 36.87 -11.54
N THR A 404 28.29 36.14 -12.65
CA THR A 404 29.47 35.35 -12.99
C THR A 404 29.74 35.40 -14.48
N TYR A 405 30.91 34.94 -14.89
CA TYR A 405 31.28 34.87 -16.30
C TYR A 405 32.13 33.63 -16.62
N ASN A 406 32.13 33.24 -17.89
CA ASN A 406 33.04 32.25 -18.45
C ASN A 406 33.54 32.70 -19.82
N ILE A 407 34.79 32.38 -20.15
CA ILE A 407 35.36 32.49 -21.49
C ILE A 407 35.29 31.11 -22.13
N SER A 408 34.80 31.01 -23.36
CA SER A 408 34.68 29.76 -24.09
C SER A 408 35.24 29.88 -25.51
N SER A 409 35.92 28.82 -25.95
CA SER A 409 36.38 28.63 -27.32
C SER A 409 35.78 27.36 -27.90
N ASN A 410 35.18 27.49 -29.08
CA ASN A 410 34.76 26.37 -29.90
C ASN A 410 35.98 25.87 -30.68
N LEU A 411 36.27 24.58 -30.62
CA LEU A 411 37.39 23.97 -31.33
C LEU A 411 36.84 23.01 -32.39
N HIS A 412 37.64 22.75 -33.42
CA HIS A 412 37.26 21.79 -34.45
C HIS A 412 37.08 20.36 -33.88
N HIS A 413 36.38 19.52 -34.64
CA HIS A 413 36.12 18.10 -34.31
C HIS A 413 35.27 17.89 -33.03
N GLY A 414 34.40 18.86 -32.73
CA GLY A 414 33.46 18.83 -31.61
C GLY A 414 34.11 19.09 -30.25
N TRP A 415 35.35 19.59 -30.23
CA TRP A 415 36.03 19.96 -29.00
C TRP A 415 35.61 21.35 -28.54
N SER A 416 35.68 21.56 -27.24
CA SER A 416 35.46 22.88 -26.66
C SER A 416 36.22 23.05 -25.37
N PHE A 417 36.60 24.28 -25.10
CA PHE A 417 37.31 24.64 -23.89
C PHE A 417 36.67 25.86 -23.26
N SER A 418 36.48 25.82 -21.94
CA SER A 418 35.95 26.95 -21.19
C SER A 418 36.75 27.18 -19.90
N SER A 419 36.92 28.45 -19.55
CA SER A 419 37.50 28.86 -18.27
C SER A 419 36.56 29.83 -17.59
N GLY A 420 36.37 29.70 -16.28
CA GLY A 420 35.44 30.59 -15.60
C GLY A 420 35.64 30.64 -14.09
N VAL A 421 34.93 31.60 -13.49
CA VAL A 421 34.97 31.89 -12.05
C VAL A 421 33.80 31.26 -11.30
N ARG A 422 32.95 30.49 -11.99
CA ARG A 422 31.83 29.79 -11.36
C ARG A 422 32.25 28.42 -10.87
N LYS A 423 31.97 28.12 -9.59
CA LYS A 423 32.12 26.79 -9.03
C LYS A 423 31.20 25.79 -9.76
N THR A 424 31.78 24.71 -10.29
CA THR A 424 31.03 23.62 -10.92
C THR A 424 30.13 22.92 -9.90
N MET A 425 28.87 22.68 -10.28
CA MET A 425 27.92 21.94 -9.45
C MET A 425 28.09 20.43 -9.65
N ALA A 426 27.87 19.64 -8.60
CA ALA A 426 28.00 18.17 -8.66
C ALA A 426 27.12 17.53 -9.75
N LEU A 427 25.89 18.04 -9.95
CA LEU A 427 25.02 17.56 -11.02
C LEU A 427 25.57 17.93 -12.40
N SER A 428 26.12 19.13 -12.58
CA SER A 428 26.79 19.53 -13.82
C SER A 428 28.01 18.64 -14.11
N TYR A 429 28.77 18.25 -13.07
CA TYR A 429 29.88 17.30 -13.19
C TYR A 429 29.41 15.91 -13.65
N MET A 430 28.29 15.41 -13.13
CA MET A 430 27.71 14.15 -13.61
C MET A 430 27.34 14.20 -15.10
N MET A 431 26.97 15.39 -15.61
CA MET A 431 26.52 15.63 -16.99
C MET A 431 27.64 16.14 -17.93
N ARG A 432 28.91 16.02 -17.50
CA ARG A 432 30.06 16.42 -18.32
C ARG A 432 30.19 15.56 -19.57
N LEU A 433 30.69 16.16 -20.64
CA LEU A 433 30.98 15.49 -21.92
C LEU A 433 32.49 15.26 -22.08
N PRO A 434 32.92 14.21 -22.79
CA PRO A 434 34.34 13.89 -22.97
C PRO A 434 35.12 14.97 -23.75
N LYS A 435 34.45 15.70 -24.65
CA LYS A 435 35.05 16.75 -25.49
C LYS A 435 34.73 18.19 -25.03
N CYS A 436 34.03 18.35 -23.91
CA CYS A 436 33.74 19.66 -23.32
C CYS A 436 34.63 19.90 -22.11
N LEU A 437 35.77 20.54 -22.37
CA LEU A 437 36.81 20.79 -21.40
C LEU A 437 36.51 22.05 -20.60
N TRP A 438 36.81 22.03 -19.31
CA TRP A 438 36.66 23.23 -18.49
C TRP A 438 37.66 23.30 -17.34
N VAL A 439 37.98 24.54 -16.96
CA VAL A 439 38.81 24.86 -15.80
C VAL A 439 38.12 25.95 -14.98
N TYR A 440 38.02 25.73 -13.68
CA TYR A 440 37.55 26.69 -12.70
C TYR A 440 38.75 27.43 -12.11
N MET A 441 38.78 28.74 -12.31
CA MET A 441 39.87 29.61 -11.87
C MET A 441 39.30 30.69 -10.92
N PRO A 442 39.15 30.40 -9.62
CA PRO A 442 38.66 31.38 -8.66
C PRO A 442 39.68 32.49 -8.41
N GLY A 443 39.19 33.72 -8.23
CA GLY A 443 39.99 34.84 -7.71
C GLY A 443 40.98 35.49 -8.68
N VAL A 444 41.16 34.96 -9.90
CA VAL A 444 42.00 35.57 -10.94
C VAL A 444 41.32 36.79 -11.58
N GLY A 445 42.14 37.76 -11.96
CA GLY A 445 41.69 38.92 -12.73
C GLY A 445 41.17 38.55 -14.12
N ARG A 446 40.35 39.41 -14.75
CA ARG A 446 39.76 39.14 -16.09
C ARG A 446 40.82 39.04 -17.19
N SER A 447 41.86 39.87 -17.12
CA SER A 447 43.01 39.80 -18.03
C SER A 447 43.78 38.48 -17.89
N GLU A 448 44.07 38.08 -16.65
CA GLU A 448 44.74 36.81 -16.35
C GLU A 448 43.88 35.61 -16.78
N LEU A 449 42.56 35.69 -16.61
CA LEU A 449 41.64 34.66 -17.06
C LEU A 449 41.69 34.50 -18.59
N LEU A 450 41.74 35.59 -19.35
CA LEU A 450 41.87 35.57 -20.80
C LEU A 450 43.23 34.97 -21.21
N THR A 451 44.33 35.45 -20.65
CA THR A 451 45.68 34.94 -20.94
C THR A 451 45.78 33.44 -20.62
N GLY A 452 45.31 33.01 -19.46
CA GLY A 452 45.26 31.60 -19.06
C GLY A 452 44.37 30.76 -19.96
N HIS A 453 43.22 31.30 -20.38
CA HIS A 453 42.33 30.65 -21.35
C HIS A 453 43.05 30.38 -22.67
N LEU A 454 43.68 31.41 -23.25
CA LEU A 454 44.36 31.33 -24.54
C LEU A 454 45.56 30.39 -24.48
N ALA A 455 46.37 30.46 -23.41
CA ALA A 455 47.51 29.56 -23.23
C ALA A 455 47.07 28.09 -23.19
N ARG A 456 46.05 27.77 -22.39
CA ARG A 456 45.53 26.40 -22.27
C ARG A 456 44.85 25.93 -23.55
N ARG A 457 44.09 26.81 -24.21
CA ARG A 457 43.48 26.52 -25.51
C ARG A 457 44.55 26.19 -26.55
N ASN A 458 45.60 27.00 -26.66
CA ASN A 458 46.70 26.82 -27.61
C ASN A 458 47.45 25.50 -27.34
N GLN A 459 47.65 25.15 -26.06
CA GLN A 459 48.21 23.85 -25.68
C GLN A 459 47.32 22.69 -26.20
N ILE A 460 46.01 22.74 -25.93
CA ILE A 460 45.05 21.71 -26.34
C ILE A 460 45.00 21.58 -27.87
N THR A 461 44.96 22.70 -28.60
CA THR A 461 44.94 22.71 -30.07
C THR A 461 46.20 22.10 -30.64
N ASN A 462 47.37 22.42 -30.09
CA ASN A 462 48.66 21.88 -30.54
C ASN A 462 48.76 20.38 -30.26
N ASP A 463 48.43 19.94 -29.04
CA ASP A 463 48.50 18.52 -28.65
C ASP A 463 47.52 17.65 -29.44
N LEU A 464 46.35 18.18 -29.79
CA LEU A 464 45.33 17.47 -30.56
C LEU A 464 45.48 17.67 -32.07
N GLY A 465 46.35 18.56 -32.54
CA GLY A 465 46.46 18.94 -33.96
C GLY A 465 45.12 19.42 -34.54
N ILE A 466 44.40 20.26 -33.80
CA ILE A 466 43.11 20.87 -34.21
C ILE A 466 43.22 22.39 -34.10
N SER A 467 42.31 23.11 -34.75
CA SER A 467 42.25 24.59 -34.67
C SER A 467 41.07 25.07 -33.82
N ALA A 468 41.12 26.33 -33.39
CA ALA A 468 39.95 27.04 -32.88
C ALA A 468 39.05 27.46 -34.05
N SER A 469 37.73 27.42 -33.84
CA SER A 469 36.77 27.94 -34.81
C SER A 469 36.87 29.47 -34.85
N THR A 470 36.89 30.03 -36.06
CA THR A 470 36.97 31.49 -36.29
C THR A 470 35.60 32.16 -36.43
N ASP A 471 34.52 31.37 -36.52
CA ASP A 471 33.16 31.88 -36.65
C ASP A 471 32.68 32.47 -35.31
N MET A 472 32.47 33.79 -35.33
CA MET A 472 32.08 34.59 -34.17
C MET A 472 30.62 35.05 -34.23
N SER A 473 29.83 34.47 -35.14
CA SER A 473 28.42 34.74 -35.26
C SER A 473 27.62 34.25 -34.05
N ILE A 474 26.47 34.89 -33.83
CA ILE A 474 25.51 34.47 -32.80
C ILE A 474 25.00 33.07 -33.14
N GLU A 475 24.76 32.80 -34.41
CA GLU A 475 24.26 31.54 -34.95
C GLU A 475 25.24 30.39 -34.67
N ALA A 476 26.54 30.61 -34.86
CA ALA A 476 27.56 29.60 -34.54
C ALA A 476 27.63 29.31 -33.04
N TYR A 477 27.50 30.33 -32.19
CA TYR A 477 27.42 30.15 -30.74
C TYR A 477 26.19 29.31 -30.36
N GLN A 478 25.01 29.69 -30.85
CA GLN A 478 23.75 29.00 -30.56
C GLN A 478 23.77 27.55 -31.05
N ALA A 479 24.22 27.30 -32.27
CA ALA A 479 24.36 25.95 -32.84
C ALA A 479 25.27 25.07 -31.96
N CYS A 480 26.37 25.64 -31.47
CA CYS A 480 27.29 24.90 -30.61
C CYS A 480 26.67 24.56 -29.24
N VAL A 481 25.93 25.50 -28.63
CA VAL A 481 25.21 25.27 -27.37
C VAL A 481 24.15 24.18 -27.54
N LEU A 482 23.36 24.24 -28.63
CA LEU A 482 22.31 23.27 -28.94
C LEU A 482 22.87 21.88 -29.22
N GLN A 483 23.95 21.77 -30.02
CA GLN A 483 24.62 20.51 -30.28
C GLN A 483 25.11 19.86 -28.97
N ARG A 484 25.82 20.62 -28.12
CA ARG A 484 26.32 20.11 -26.83
C ARG A 484 25.17 19.69 -25.91
N HIS A 485 24.04 20.37 -25.96
CA HIS A 485 22.87 19.98 -25.19
C HIS A 485 22.29 18.64 -25.67
N ALA A 486 22.16 18.45 -26.98
CA ALA A 486 21.71 17.19 -27.57
C ALA A 486 22.66 16.03 -27.21
N GLU A 487 23.97 16.24 -27.32
CA GLU A 487 24.99 15.28 -26.91
C GLU A 487 24.90 14.93 -25.43
N ARG A 488 24.71 15.92 -24.56
CA ARG A 488 24.53 15.73 -23.10
C ARG A 488 23.28 14.92 -22.80
N ARG A 489 22.16 15.21 -23.47
CA ARG A 489 20.91 14.45 -23.32
C ARG A 489 21.13 12.98 -23.73
N ALA A 490 21.74 12.72 -24.88
CA ALA A 490 22.06 11.38 -25.36
C ALA A 490 23.01 10.63 -24.40
N ALA A 491 24.02 11.32 -23.87
CA ALA A 491 24.94 10.74 -22.89
C ALA A 491 24.22 10.33 -21.59
N ILE A 492 23.34 11.17 -21.04
CA ILE A 492 22.56 10.86 -19.82
C ILE A 492 21.59 9.71 -20.07
N GLN A 493 20.98 9.63 -21.26
CA GLN A 493 20.11 8.51 -21.65
C GLN A 493 20.86 7.18 -21.61
N LYS A 494 22.12 7.14 -22.08
CA LYS A 494 22.97 5.94 -22.07
C LYS A 494 23.61 5.65 -20.70
N LYS A 495 23.82 6.66 -19.86
CA LYS A 495 24.52 6.54 -18.58
C LYS A 495 23.76 5.71 -17.54
N ASN A 496 24.50 4.90 -16.78
CA ASN A 496 23.98 4.24 -15.58
C ASN A 496 23.86 5.26 -14.44
N ILE A 497 22.64 5.48 -13.93
CA ILE A 497 22.36 6.53 -12.94
C ILE A 497 23.05 6.27 -11.59
N PHE A 498 23.24 5.01 -11.20
CA PHE A 498 23.97 4.68 -9.96
C PHE A 498 25.42 5.14 -10.04
N PHE A 499 26.08 4.87 -11.16
CA PHE A 499 27.44 5.34 -11.41
C PHE A 499 27.49 6.87 -11.48
N GLY A 500 26.55 7.50 -12.17
CA GLY A 500 26.45 8.96 -12.23
C GLY A 500 26.26 9.65 -10.87
N LEU A 501 25.44 9.07 -9.99
CA LEU A 501 25.26 9.54 -8.61
C LEU A 501 26.52 9.35 -7.78
N GLY A 502 27.21 8.20 -7.93
CA GLY A 502 28.50 7.95 -7.31
C GLY A 502 29.54 9.01 -7.69
N GLU A 503 29.62 9.36 -8.98
CA GLU A 503 30.48 10.44 -9.46
C GLU A 503 30.08 11.81 -8.88
N ALA A 504 28.79 12.11 -8.80
CA ALA A 504 28.31 13.37 -8.24
C ALA A 504 28.63 13.47 -6.74
N LEU A 505 28.47 12.38 -5.99
CA LEU A 505 28.81 12.31 -4.57
C LEU A 505 30.32 12.41 -4.35
N ALA A 506 31.11 11.68 -5.12
CA ALA A 506 32.57 11.77 -5.10
C ALA A 506 33.04 13.20 -5.39
N PHE A 507 32.43 13.88 -6.36
CA PHE A 507 32.72 15.29 -6.65
C PHE A 507 32.29 16.22 -5.50
N LYS A 508 31.16 15.95 -4.84
CA LYS A 508 30.72 16.75 -3.68
C LYS A 508 31.72 16.62 -2.51
N LEU A 509 32.26 15.41 -2.29
CA LEU A 509 33.24 15.13 -1.24
C LEU A 509 34.64 15.67 -1.60
N ARG A 510 35.03 15.56 -2.87
CA ARG A 510 36.33 16.04 -3.39
C ARG A 510 36.11 16.82 -4.69
N PRO A 511 35.78 18.12 -4.61
CA PRO A 511 35.54 18.95 -5.78
C PRO A 511 36.78 19.04 -6.66
N LYS A 512 36.59 18.91 -7.97
CA LYS A 512 37.65 19.13 -8.95
C LYS A 512 37.56 20.54 -9.52
N HIS A 513 38.74 21.15 -9.72
CA HIS A 513 38.87 22.46 -10.35
C HIS A 513 38.97 22.36 -11.87
N GLU A 514 39.17 21.17 -12.43
CA GLU A 514 39.20 20.98 -13.88
C GLU A 514 38.55 19.67 -14.32
N TRP A 515 38.14 19.66 -15.59
CA TRP A 515 37.76 18.47 -16.33
C TRP A 515 38.40 18.53 -17.71
N LEU A 516 39.36 17.64 -17.92
CA LEU A 516 40.09 17.50 -19.18
C LEU A 516 39.52 16.39 -20.07
N GLY A 517 38.39 15.77 -19.70
CA GLY A 517 37.71 14.82 -20.56
C GLY A 517 38.63 13.72 -21.11
N ASP A 518 38.53 13.46 -22.41
CA ASP A 518 39.38 12.49 -23.12
C ASP A 518 40.68 13.11 -23.67
N TYR A 519 40.92 14.40 -23.48
CA TYR A 519 42.08 15.10 -24.04
C TYR A 519 43.40 14.46 -23.61
N PRO A 520 43.66 14.16 -22.31
CA PRO A 520 44.93 13.55 -21.90
C PRO A 520 45.21 12.21 -22.58
N LYS A 521 44.16 11.41 -22.82
CA LYS A 521 44.29 10.10 -23.49
C LYS A 521 44.61 10.27 -24.98
N GLN A 522 43.90 11.16 -25.67
CA GLN A 522 44.11 11.40 -27.10
C GLN A 522 45.43 12.10 -27.39
N ALA A 523 45.86 13.03 -26.52
CA ALA A 523 47.16 13.65 -26.59
C ALA A 523 48.30 12.62 -26.40
N ALA A 524 48.14 11.67 -25.46
CA ALA A 524 49.11 10.60 -25.27
C ALA A 524 49.21 9.67 -26.49
N GLN A 525 48.08 9.26 -27.07
CA GLN A 525 48.05 8.41 -28.27
C GLN A 525 48.73 9.06 -29.48
N LYS A 526 48.63 10.38 -29.64
CA LYS A 526 49.32 11.10 -30.72
C LYS A 526 50.82 11.30 -30.47
N ARG A 527 51.26 11.22 -29.22
CA ARG A 527 52.68 11.29 -28.83
C ARG A 527 53.39 9.94 -28.92
N GLU A 528 52.66 8.83 -28.88
CA GLU A 528 53.26 7.50 -29.14
C GLU A 528 53.63 7.37 -30.62
N PRO A 529 54.90 7.11 -30.97
CA PRO A 529 55.29 6.86 -32.34
C PRO A 529 54.59 5.59 -32.86
N TRP A 530 54.04 5.68 -34.07
CA TRP A 530 53.39 4.58 -34.78
C TRP A 530 54.25 3.30 -34.74
N LYS A 531 53.82 2.30 -33.96
CA LYS A 531 54.46 0.98 -33.97
C LYS A 531 53.88 0.18 -35.15
N TYR A 532 54.73 -0.16 -36.12
CA TYR A 532 54.37 -1.08 -37.20
C TYR A 532 53.82 -2.39 -36.61
N PRO A 533 52.71 -2.95 -37.12
CA PRO A 533 52.33 -4.31 -36.80
C PRO A 533 53.33 -5.26 -37.48
N VAL A 534 54.16 -5.93 -36.69
CA VAL A 534 54.91 -7.10 -37.16
C VAL A 534 53.88 -8.19 -37.43
N ARG A 535 53.68 -8.55 -38.70
CA ARG A 535 52.91 -9.74 -39.08
C ARG A 535 53.65 -10.96 -38.53
N ALA A 536 52.96 -11.73 -37.69
CA ALA A 536 53.38 -13.08 -37.30
C ALA A 536 53.11 -14.07 -38.44
#